data_AF-A0A257TLA8-F1
#
_entry.id   AF-A0A257TLA8-F1
#
_cell.length_a   1.000
_cell.length_b   1.000
_cell.length_c   1.000
_cell.angle_alpha   90.00
_cell.angle_beta   90.00
_cell.angle_gamma   90.00
#
_symmetry.space_group_name_H-M   'P 1'
#
loop_
_entity.id
_entity.type
_entity.pdbx_description
1 polymer ?
#
loop_
_entity_poly.entity_id
_entity_poly.type
_entity_poly.pdbx_seq_one_letter_code
_entity_poly.pdbx_strand_id
1 'polypeptide(L)'
;MIETLSKSIIRTQKVRLYTEAEPFHFDSRAKLGPIDVAFETYGELNSEGTNGILICHALTGSAHAGSYSSEDDKVHGWWDAIIGPGKALDTTKYFIVCSNILSGCYGTTGPSSMNPVSMREYGTSFPTTTIRDMVRVQKRLLEWLGVEKLQLVIGGSMGGMQVLEWMIMWRGASG
;
A
#
# COMPACT_ATOMS: atom_id res chain seq x y z
N MET A 1 -7.74 -12.30 -35.90
CA MET A 1 -8.43 -11.23 -35.15
C MET A 1 -7.80 -11.26 -33.76
N ILE A 2 -6.86 -10.35 -33.50
CA ILE A 2 -6.15 -10.31 -32.22
C ILE A 2 -7.09 -9.62 -31.25
N GLU A 3 -7.62 -10.37 -30.28
CA GLU A 3 -8.37 -9.81 -29.16
C GLU A 3 -7.44 -8.86 -28.40
N THR A 4 -7.68 -7.56 -28.56
CA THR A 4 -7.07 -6.54 -27.74
C THR A 4 -7.59 -6.76 -26.32
N LEU A 5 -6.82 -7.47 -25.50
CA LEU A 5 -7.03 -7.49 -24.06
C LEU A 5 -7.12 -6.03 -23.59
N SER A 6 -8.32 -5.61 -23.21
CA SER A 6 -8.58 -4.30 -22.63
C SER A 6 -7.64 -4.12 -21.43
N LYS A 7 -6.60 -3.31 -21.61
CA LYS A 7 -5.70 -2.94 -20.52
C LYS A 7 -6.47 -2.03 -19.58
N SER A 8 -6.80 -2.53 -18.39
CA SER A 8 -7.52 -1.74 -17.37
C SER A 8 -6.59 -0.66 -16.80
N ILE A 9 -7.03 0.60 -16.79
CA ILE A 9 -6.26 1.70 -16.20
C ILE A 9 -6.18 1.48 -14.68
N ILE A 10 -4.96 1.39 -14.14
CA ILE A 10 -4.77 1.37 -12.68
C ILE A 10 -5.02 2.77 -12.13
N ARG A 11 -5.84 2.86 -11.09
CA ARG A 11 -6.11 4.10 -10.37
C ARG A 11 -5.86 3.89 -8.89
N THR A 12 -5.21 4.87 -8.25
CA THR A 12 -5.07 4.90 -6.80
C THR A 12 -6.45 4.95 -6.14
N GLN A 13 -6.73 3.96 -5.30
CA GLN A 13 -7.92 3.86 -4.48
C GLN A 13 -7.63 4.38 -3.07
N LYS A 14 -8.68 4.73 -2.33
CA LYS A 14 -8.57 5.08 -0.91
C LYS A 14 -9.60 4.34 -0.08
N VAL A 15 -9.18 3.87 1.09
CA VAL A 15 -10.06 3.23 2.06
C VAL A 15 -9.79 3.76 3.47
N ARG A 16 -10.84 3.99 4.24
CA ARG A 16 -10.75 4.33 5.66
C ARG A 16 -10.58 3.06 6.48
N LEU A 17 -9.42 2.88 7.11
CA LEU A 17 -9.13 1.68 7.92
C LEU A 17 -9.26 1.89 9.42
N TYR A 18 -9.14 3.14 9.86
CA TYR A 18 -9.28 3.53 11.26
C TYR A 18 -10.24 4.70 11.37
N THR A 19 -11.00 4.74 12.45
CA THR A 19 -12.03 5.76 12.70
C THR A 19 -11.79 6.44 14.03
N GLU A 20 -12.58 7.46 14.35
CA GLU A 20 -12.52 8.10 15.69
C GLU A 20 -12.90 7.11 16.81
N ALA A 21 -13.82 6.18 16.54
CA ALA A 21 -14.24 5.15 17.50
C ALA A 21 -13.21 4.02 17.64
N GLU A 22 -12.50 3.71 16.55
CA GLU A 22 -11.44 2.69 16.50
C GLU A 22 -10.15 3.31 15.93
N PRO A 23 -9.44 4.13 16.73
CA PRO A 23 -8.27 4.86 16.26
C PRO A 23 -7.06 3.94 16.12
N PHE A 24 -6.13 4.33 15.26
CA PHE A 24 -4.81 3.71 15.21
C PHE A 24 -3.97 4.15 16.40
N HIS A 25 -3.23 3.21 16.98
CA HIS A 25 -2.32 3.44 18.10
C HIS A 25 -0.89 3.45 17.59
N PHE A 26 -0.23 4.60 17.70
CA PHE A 26 1.16 4.76 17.30
C PHE A 26 2.10 4.20 18.37
N ASP A 27 3.33 3.83 17.98
CA ASP A 27 4.38 3.48 18.93
C ASP A 27 4.76 4.66 19.85
N SER A 28 4.56 5.90 19.38
CA SER A 28 4.66 7.12 20.19
C SER A 28 3.56 7.27 21.25
N ARG A 29 2.65 6.29 21.37
CA ARG A 29 1.45 6.26 22.24
C ARG A 29 0.34 7.24 21.87
N ALA A 30 0.55 8.06 20.85
CA ALA A 30 -0.50 8.86 20.26
C ALA A 30 -1.59 7.97 19.64
N LYS A 31 -2.78 8.54 19.48
CA LYS A 31 -3.89 7.89 18.77
C LYS A 31 -4.37 8.81 17.66
N LEU A 32 -4.72 8.24 16.51
CA LEU A 32 -5.31 8.99 15.41
C LEU A 32 -6.41 8.21 14.73
N GLY A 33 -7.53 8.88 14.52
CA GLY A 33 -8.62 8.45 13.66
C GLY A 33 -9.35 9.71 13.16
N PRO A 34 -9.78 9.76 11.90
CA PRO A 34 -9.69 8.70 10.90
C PRO A 34 -8.30 8.58 10.24
N ILE A 35 -8.00 7.38 9.71
CA ILE A 35 -6.87 7.14 8.80
C ILE A 35 -7.40 6.53 7.50
N ASP A 36 -7.18 7.25 6.41
CA ASP A 36 -7.43 6.82 5.05
C ASP A 36 -6.11 6.34 4.43
N VAL A 37 -6.13 5.19 3.76
CA VAL A 37 -4.96 4.59 3.11
C VAL A 37 -5.16 4.62 1.62
N ALA A 38 -4.20 5.22 0.91
CA ALA A 38 -4.14 5.22 -0.54
C ALA A 38 -3.34 4.00 -1.02
N PHE A 39 -3.89 3.25 -1.97
CA PHE A 39 -3.28 2.03 -2.46
C PHE A 39 -3.66 1.71 -3.91
N GLU A 40 -2.88 0.85 -4.53
CA GLU A 40 -3.14 0.25 -5.83
C GLU A 40 -2.97 -1.26 -5.75
N THR A 41 -3.70 -1.95 -6.62
CA THR A 41 -3.69 -3.40 -6.74
C THR A 41 -3.47 -3.80 -8.19
N TYR A 42 -2.73 -4.87 -8.40
CA TYR A 42 -2.42 -5.39 -9.74
C TYR A 42 -2.67 -6.89 -9.77
N GLY A 43 -3.37 -7.38 -10.80
CA GLY A 43 -3.82 -8.76 -10.87
C GLY A 43 -5.06 -9.02 -10.00
N GLU A 44 -5.38 -10.31 -9.81
CA GLU A 44 -6.58 -10.75 -9.08
C GLU A 44 -6.21 -11.65 -7.90
N LEU A 45 -6.87 -11.39 -6.76
CA LEU A 45 -6.75 -12.22 -5.56
C LEU A 45 -7.49 -13.53 -5.81
N ASN A 46 -6.82 -14.66 -5.55
CA ASN A 46 -7.47 -15.96 -5.63
C ASN A 46 -8.52 -16.13 -4.52
N SER A 47 -9.42 -17.09 -4.68
CA SER A 47 -10.52 -17.34 -3.72
C SER A 47 -10.04 -17.70 -2.31
N GLU A 48 -8.79 -18.14 -2.17
CA GLU A 48 -8.19 -18.54 -0.88
C GLU A 48 -7.41 -17.39 -0.22
N GLY A 49 -7.25 -16.23 -0.88
CA GLY A 49 -6.45 -15.11 -0.36
C GLY A 49 -4.94 -15.38 -0.30
N THR A 50 -4.43 -16.38 -1.03
CA THR A 50 -3.08 -16.91 -0.82
C THR A 50 -2.03 -16.48 -1.84
N ASN A 51 -2.40 -15.79 -2.92
CA ASN A 51 -1.46 -15.34 -3.97
C ASN A 51 -1.01 -13.87 -3.80
N GLY A 52 -1.05 -13.33 -2.58
CA GLY A 52 -0.71 -11.94 -2.31
C GLY A 52 0.79 -11.63 -2.42
N ILE A 53 1.14 -10.45 -2.95
CA ILE A 53 2.49 -9.86 -2.89
C ILE A 53 2.34 -8.44 -2.36
N LEU A 54 3.16 -8.06 -1.38
CA LEU A 54 3.22 -6.68 -0.89
C LEU A 54 4.47 -5.98 -1.41
N ILE A 55 4.27 -4.82 -2.05
CA ILE A 55 5.33 -3.90 -2.42
C ILE A 55 5.41 -2.77 -1.40
N CYS A 56 6.59 -2.59 -0.80
CA CYS A 56 6.91 -1.49 0.10
C CYS A 56 7.74 -0.45 -0.66
N HIS A 57 7.18 0.74 -0.91
CA HIS A 57 7.88 1.79 -1.66
C HIS A 57 8.95 2.51 -0.80
N ALA A 58 9.92 3.14 -1.48
CA ALA A 58 10.97 3.96 -0.85
C ALA A 58 10.45 5.34 -0.41
N LEU A 59 11.29 6.16 0.25
CA LEU A 59 10.87 7.43 0.88
C LEU A 59 10.03 8.36 0.00
N THR A 60 10.40 8.50 -1.28
CA THR A 60 9.73 9.40 -2.24
C THR A 60 8.80 8.66 -3.21
N GLY A 61 8.58 7.37 -2.98
CA GLY A 61 7.64 6.57 -3.77
C GLY A 61 6.18 6.85 -3.39
N SER A 62 5.27 6.19 -4.09
CA SER A 62 3.83 6.22 -3.84
C SER A 62 3.21 4.85 -4.08
N ALA A 63 1.89 4.74 -3.94
CA ALA A 63 1.14 3.54 -4.32
C ALA A 63 1.31 3.15 -5.81
N HIS A 64 1.69 4.09 -6.69
CA HIS A 64 1.77 3.87 -8.13
C HIS A 64 3.03 3.13 -8.58
N ALA A 65 3.10 1.84 -8.27
CA ALA A 65 4.26 0.99 -8.53
C ALA A 65 4.36 0.52 -9.98
N GLY A 66 3.25 0.26 -10.66
CA GLY A 66 3.23 -0.17 -12.06
C GLY A 66 2.10 0.48 -12.85
N SER A 67 2.13 0.33 -14.16
CA SER A 67 1.07 0.82 -15.04
C SER A 67 0.52 -0.32 -15.90
N TYR A 68 -0.76 -0.21 -16.26
CA TYR A 68 -1.28 -0.81 -17.48
C TYR A 68 -1.42 0.35 -18.47
N SER A 69 -0.37 0.64 -19.24
CA SER A 69 -0.47 1.77 -20.16
C SER A 69 -1.41 1.45 -21.32
N SER A 70 -2.47 2.26 -21.45
CA SER A 70 -2.86 2.78 -22.76
C SER A 70 -1.79 3.79 -23.20
N GLU A 71 -1.62 3.95 -24.51
CA GLU A 71 -0.53 4.72 -25.13
C GLU A 71 -0.55 6.23 -24.79
N ASP A 72 -1.60 6.72 -24.13
CA ASP A 72 -1.82 8.16 -23.87
C ASP A 72 -1.37 8.64 -22.48
N ASP A 73 -1.19 7.75 -21.49
CA ASP A 73 -0.73 8.15 -20.15
C ASP A 73 0.80 8.06 -20.03
N LYS A 74 1.46 9.22 -20.12
CA LYS A 74 2.93 9.38 -20.11
C LYS A 74 3.61 9.12 -18.75
N VAL A 75 2.86 8.77 -17.70
CA VAL A 75 3.41 8.56 -16.36
C VAL A 75 3.44 7.08 -16.06
N HIS A 76 4.63 6.49 -16.18
CA HIS A 76 4.87 5.11 -15.79
C HIS A 76 5.01 4.99 -14.28
N GLY A 77 4.52 3.87 -13.73
CA GLY A 77 4.78 3.47 -12.35
C GLY A 77 6.28 3.31 -12.12
N TRP A 78 6.73 3.58 -10.88
CA TRP A 78 8.16 3.63 -10.56
C TRP A 78 8.88 2.27 -10.66
N TRP A 79 8.12 1.17 -10.79
CA TRP A 79 8.58 -0.19 -11.05
C TRP A 79 7.83 -0.86 -12.22
N ASP A 80 7.36 -0.06 -13.19
CA ASP A 80 6.62 -0.57 -14.34
C ASP A 80 7.37 -1.70 -15.08
N ALA A 81 8.70 -1.61 -15.23
CA ALA A 81 9.49 -2.60 -15.93
C ALA A 81 9.38 -4.03 -15.36
N ILE A 82 9.02 -4.19 -14.09
CA ILE A 82 8.95 -5.50 -13.42
C ILE A 82 7.54 -5.93 -13.03
N ILE A 83 6.54 -5.06 -13.10
CA ILE A 83 5.15 -5.35 -12.74
C ILE A 83 4.29 -5.48 -14.00
N GLY A 84 3.59 -6.60 -14.16
CA GLY A 84 2.63 -6.82 -15.24
C GLY A 84 2.63 -8.25 -15.79
N PRO A 85 1.80 -8.54 -16.81
CA PRO A 85 1.65 -9.89 -17.35
C PRO A 85 2.96 -10.47 -17.86
N GLY A 86 3.39 -11.61 -17.33
CA GLY A 86 4.62 -12.31 -17.71
C GLY A 86 5.93 -11.63 -17.28
N LYS A 87 5.88 -10.53 -16.52
CA LYS A 87 7.06 -9.88 -15.95
C LYS A 87 7.48 -10.57 -14.63
N ALA A 88 8.56 -10.09 -14.00
CA ALA A 88 9.08 -10.67 -12.77
C ALA A 88 8.04 -10.72 -11.64
N LEU A 89 7.24 -9.65 -11.51
CA LEU A 89 6.05 -9.60 -10.67
C LEU A 89 4.83 -9.77 -11.58
N ASP A 90 4.52 -11.04 -11.85
CA ASP A 90 3.53 -11.47 -12.85
C ASP A 90 2.10 -11.31 -12.35
N THR A 91 1.39 -10.31 -12.88
CA THR A 91 0.00 -10.00 -12.50
C THR A 91 -1.02 -11.01 -13.00
N THR A 92 -0.62 -11.97 -13.84
CA THR A 92 -1.48 -13.12 -14.20
C THR A 92 -1.49 -14.21 -13.14
N LYS A 93 -0.58 -14.16 -12.17
CA LYS A 93 -0.40 -15.17 -11.12
C LYS A 93 -0.64 -14.62 -9.73
N TYR A 94 -0.23 -13.39 -9.48
CA TYR A 94 -0.21 -12.79 -8.16
C TYR A 94 -1.15 -11.60 -8.06
N PHE A 95 -1.71 -11.43 -6.86
CA PHE A 95 -2.38 -10.22 -6.45
C PHE A 95 -1.38 -9.31 -5.74
N ILE A 96 -0.95 -8.28 -6.42
CA ILE A 96 0.10 -7.38 -5.94
C ILE A 96 -0.57 -6.15 -5.33
N VAL A 97 -0.17 -5.79 -4.12
CA VAL A 97 -0.65 -4.62 -3.39
C VAL A 97 0.51 -3.65 -3.18
N CYS A 98 0.30 -2.37 -3.47
CA CYS A 98 1.20 -1.29 -3.09
C CYS A 98 0.39 -0.18 -2.42
N SER A 99 0.70 0.15 -1.17
CA SER A 99 0.06 1.25 -0.45
C SER A 99 1.03 2.39 -0.24
N ASN A 100 0.57 3.63 -0.35
CA ASN A 100 1.33 4.76 0.14
C ASN A 100 1.46 4.68 1.67
N ILE A 101 2.65 4.97 2.21
CA ILE A 101 2.93 4.86 3.64
C ILE A 101 2.09 5.81 4.49
N LEU A 102 1.84 5.41 5.75
CA LEU A 102 1.40 6.32 6.80
C LEU A 102 2.41 7.45 6.95
N SER A 103 1.93 8.68 7.13
CA SER A 103 2.77 9.90 7.13
C SER A 103 3.34 10.31 5.77
N GLY A 104 2.97 9.62 4.67
CA GLY A 104 3.30 10.06 3.31
C GLY A 104 2.44 11.25 2.84
N CYS A 105 2.71 11.74 1.63
CA CYS A 105 1.97 12.85 1.02
C CYS A 105 1.18 12.46 -0.26
N TYR A 106 1.22 11.19 -0.67
CA TYR A 106 0.50 10.66 -1.83
C TYR A 106 -0.80 9.95 -1.44
N GLY A 107 -1.64 10.63 -0.67
CA GLY A 107 -3.04 10.26 -0.46
C GLY A 107 -3.38 9.50 0.82
N THR A 108 -2.44 8.74 1.40
CA THR A 108 -2.58 8.17 2.76
C THR A 108 -2.48 9.28 3.80
N THR A 109 -3.21 9.14 4.90
CA THR A 109 -3.19 10.11 6.00
C THR A 109 -1.77 10.39 6.50
N GLY A 110 -1.43 11.68 6.60
CA GLY A 110 -0.13 12.19 7.00
C GLY A 110 -0.18 13.66 7.40
N PRO A 111 0.98 14.31 7.59
CA PRO A 111 1.05 15.70 8.03
C PRO A 111 0.27 16.70 7.17
N SER A 112 0.20 16.50 5.85
CA SER A 112 -0.57 17.36 4.93
C SER A 112 -2.06 17.02 4.88
N SER A 113 -2.52 16.01 5.63
CA SER A 113 -3.94 15.68 5.69
C SER A 113 -4.69 16.65 6.60
N MET A 114 -5.95 16.91 6.27
CA MET A 114 -6.84 17.74 7.09
C MET A 114 -7.14 17.05 8.42
N ASN A 115 -6.91 17.76 9.53
CA ASN A 115 -7.39 17.37 10.85
C ASN A 115 -8.88 17.73 10.96
N PRO A 116 -9.79 16.75 11.21
CA PRO A 116 -11.23 17.00 11.24
C PRO A 116 -11.66 17.86 12.43
N VAL A 117 -10.85 17.93 13.49
CA VAL A 117 -11.14 18.72 14.69
C VAL A 117 -10.75 20.18 14.49
N SER A 118 -9.53 20.43 14.01
CA SER A 118 -9.02 21.80 13.86
C SER A 118 -9.33 22.43 12.50
N MET A 119 -9.81 21.64 11.54
CA MET A 119 -10.06 22.07 10.14
C MET A 119 -8.81 22.72 9.51
N ARG A 120 -7.63 22.21 9.87
CA ARG A 120 -6.32 22.60 9.33
C ARG A 120 -5.51 21.33 9.07
N GLU A 121 -4.49 21.41 8.21
CA GLU A 121 -3.53 20.31 8.09
C GLU A 121 -2.91 19.97 9.45
N TYR A 122 -2.61 18.69 9.69
CA TYR A 122 -1.95 18.29 10.93
C TYR A 122 -0.59 18.97 11.11
N GLY A 123 0.20 19.09 10.04
CA GLY A 123 1.55 19.64 10.08
C GLY A 123 2.39 18.99 11.18
N THR A 124 2.99 19.80 12.04
CA THR A 124 3.83 19.34 13.17
C THR A 124 3.04 18.68 14.30
N SER A 125 1.71 18.75 14.31
CA SER A 125 0.88 18.02 15.27
C SER A 125 0.64 16.56 14.89
N PHE A 126 1.04 16.15 13.69
CA PHE A 126 0.93 14.75 13.29
C PHE A 126 1.83 13.87 14.18
N PRO A 127 1.34 12.72 14.67
CA PRO A 127 2.14 11.85 15.52
C PRO A 127 3.45 11.40 14.85
N THR A 128 4.52 11.34 15.64
CA THR A 128 5.76 10.71 15.19
C THR A 128 5.47 9.27 14.77
N THR A 129 5.81 8.96 13.53
CA THR A 129 5.52 7.69 12.86
C THR A 129 6.79 6.88 12.69
N THR A 130 6.74 5.61 13.04
CA THR A 130 7.82 4.64 12.88
C THR A 130 7.60 3.73 11.67
N ILE A 131 8.61 2.96 11.27
CA ILE A 131 8.44 1.92 10.23
C ILE A 131 7.42 0.86 10.68
N ARG A 132 7.41 0.49 11.97
CA ARG A 132 6.43 -0.43 12.57
C ARG A 132 5.01 0.09 12.43
N ASP A 133 4.80 1.40 12.62
CA ASP A 133 3.49 2.02 12.42
C ASP A 133 3.00 1.87 10.98
N MET A 134 3.85 2.17 9.99
CA MET A 134 3.53 2.02 8.56
C MET A 134 3.14 0.58 8.25
N VAL A 135 3.90 -0.38 8.77
CA VAL A 135 3.72 -1.80 8.56
C VAL A 135 2.43 -2.35 9.20
N ARG A 136 2.02 -1.86 10.38
CA ARG A 136 0.70 -2.18 10.95
C ARG A 136 -0.46 -1.68 10.09
N VAL A 137 -0.34 -0.50 9.50
CA VAL A 137 -1.35 0.04 8.58
C VAL A 137 -1.44 -0.81 7.31
N GLN A 138 -0.30 -1.24 6.75
CA GLN A 138 -0.26 -2.16 5.62
C GLN A 138 -0.93 -3.50 5.95
N LYS A 139 -0.67 -4.08 7.14
CA LYS A 139 -1.34 -5.32 7.55
C LYS A 139 -2.85 -5.16 7.60
N ARG A 140 -3.34 -4.06 8.17
CA ARG A 140 -4.78 -3.79 8.22
C ARG A 140 -5.39 -3.64 6.83
N LEU A 141 -4.65 -3.04 5.88
CA LEU A 141 -5.08 -2.95 4.49
C LEU A 141 -5.19 -4.35 3.85
N LEU A 142 -4.19 -5.19 4.05
CA LEU A 142 -4.17 -6.55 3.51
C LEU A 142 -5.33 -7.40 4.05
N GLU A 143 -5.63 -7.30 5.35
CA GLU A 143 -6.82 -7.93 5.96
C GLU A 143 -8.11 -7.43 5.32
N TRP A 144 -8.24 -6.12 5.12
CA TRP A 144 -9.42 -5.54 4.48
C TRP A 144 -9.58 -5.99 3.02
N LEU A 145 -8.48 -6.21 2.31
CA LEU A 145 -8.46 -6.76 0.96
C LEU A 145 -8.69 -8.28 0.90
N GLY A 146 -8.74 -8.97 2.04
CA GLY A 146 -8.88 -10.43 2.11
C GLY A 146 -7.59 -11.21 1.81
N VAL A 147 -6.42 -10.58 1.90
CA VAL A 147 -5.13 -11.24 1.71
C VAL A 147 -4.76 -12.00 2.98
N GLU A 148 -4.96 -13.31 2.93
CA GLU A 148 -4.65 -14.24 4.02
C GLU A 148 -3.16 -14.60 4.06
N LYS A 149 -2.52 -14.72 2.90
CA LYS A 149 -1.09 -15.07 2.82
C LYS A 149 -0.34 -14.27 1.77
N LEU A 150 0.82 -13.75 2.19
CA LEU A 150 1.80 -13.14 1.31
C LEU A 150 2.81 -14.19 0.84
N GLN A 151 2.94 -14.33 -0.47
CA GLN A 151 4.00 -15.10 -1.12
C GLN A 151 5.33 -14.35 -1.10
N LEU A 152 5.27 -13.01 -1.11
CA LEU A 152 6.45 -12.14 -1.13
C LEU A 152 6.13 -10.79 -0.49
N VAL A 153 7.11 -10.24 0.23
CA VAL A 153 7.18 -8.83 0.60
C VAL A 153 8.48 -8.28 0.02
N ILE A 154 8.39 -7.21 -0.78
CA ILE A 154 9.53 -6.68 -1.53
C ILE A 154 9.59 -5.15 -1.45
N GLY A 155 10.79 -4.60 -1.31
CA GLY A 155 11.01 -3.15 -1.23
C GLY A 155 12.48 -2.81 -1.06
N GLY A 156 12.90 -1.66 -1.60
CA GLY A 156 14.27 -1.14 -1.48
C GLY A 156 14.33 0.15 -0.66
N SER A 157 15.52 0.50 -0.14
CA SER A 157 15.72 1.70 0.70
C SER A 157 14.80 1.68 1.94
N MET A 158 14.01 2.72 2.20
CA MET A 158 12.98 2.71 3.25
C MET A 158 11.93 1.60 3.05
N GLY A 159 11.70 1.16 1.81
CA GLY A 159 10.91 -0.02 1.51
C GLY A 159 11.54 -1.30 2.08
N GLY A 160 12.87 -1.40 2.06
CA GLY A 160 13.60 -2.52 2.66
C GLY A 160 13.51 -2.51 4.19
N MET A 161 13.48 -1.33 4.82
CA MET A 161 13.22 -1.22 6.26
C MET A 161 11.83 -1.76 6.62
N GLN A 162 10.81 -1.43 5.82
CA GLN A 162 9.46 -1.99 5.98
C GLN A 162 9.44 -3.51 5.81
N VAL A 163 10.14 -4.04 4.79
CA VAL A 163 10.27 -5.50 4.58
C VAL A 163 10.86 -6.19 5.81
N LEU A 164 11.96 -5.66 6.36
CA LEU A 164 12.59 -6.24 7.56
C LEU A 164 11.63 -6.20 8.76
N GLU A 165 10.92 -5.10 8.95
CA GLU A 165 9.93 -4.97 10.03
C GLU A 165 8.77 -5.98 9.85
N TRP A 166 8.25 -6.16 8.63
CA TRP A 166 7.29 -7.22 8.30
C TRP A 166 7.79 -8.61 8.72
N MET A 167 9.03 -8.94 8.40
CA MET A 167 9.63 -10.23 8.75
C MET A 167 9.85 -10.41 10.25
N ILE A 168 10.00 -9.32 11.01
CA ILE A 168 10.10 -9.36 12.48
C ILE A 168 8.71 -9.56 13.09
N MET A 169 7.72 -8.82 12.61
CA MET A 169 6.37 -8.80 13.19
C MET A 169 5.54 -10.04 12.88
N TRP A 170 5.68 -10.62 11.68
CA TRP A 170 4.91 -11.79 11.25
C TRP A 170 5.80 -12.90 10.72
N ARG A 171 6.66 -13.41 11.61
CA ARG A 171 7.48 -14.60 11.36
C ARG A 171 6.59 -15.80 11.06
N GLY A 172 6.51 -16.19 9.78
CA GLY A 172 5.85 -17.43 9.37
C GLY A 172 4.33 -17.39 9.39
N ALA A 173 3.70 -16.30 8.91
CA ALA A 173 2.24 -16.27 8.66
C ALA A 173 1.82 -17.21 7.50
N SER A 174 1.97 -18.50 7.74
CA SER A 174 0.88 -19.47 7.70
C SER A 174 0.12 -19.38 9.02
N GLY A 175 -1.13 -18.93 8.97
CA GLY A 175 -2.03 -18.89 10.11
C GLY A 175 -3.36 -18.30 9.68
#